data_AF-A0A498J578-F1
#
_entry.id   AF-A0A498J578-F1
#
_cell.length_a   1.000
_cell.length_b   1.000
_cell.length_c   1.000
_cell.angle_alpha   90.00
_cell.angle_beta   90.00
_cell.angle_gamma   90.00
#
_symmetry.space_group_name_H-M   'P 1'
#
loop_
_entity.id
_entity.type
_entity.pdbx_description
1 polymer ?
#
loop_
_entity_poly.entity_id
_entity_poly.type
_entity_poly.pdbx_seq_one_letter_code
_entity_poly.pdbx_strand_id
1 'polypeptide(L)'
;MGREVSPGPGMSFSVEGITTTSSRSPITEPLRLGCSRQNMSIRSVSTRPQFTAKSSPASEIVASPSCAVLNFSNLQRGPSRSGNSSIRLCMGSADGGFGRNPHGVGEGDGVIIVDHGSRRKESNLMLNEFVSMFREKTGYPIVEAAHMELAEPSIRDAFSSCVEQGANRVVVSPFFLSPGRHWNQDIPSLTAEAAKEHPGVSYIVTAPLGLHHLLVDVLNDRIKHCISHVAGDAEECAVCAGTNKCQLH
;
A
#
# COMPACT_ATOMS: atom_id res chain seq x y z
N MET A 1 2.12 9.77 -61.62
CA MET A 1 1.40 11.06 -61.48
C MET A 1 0.44 10.89 -60.31
N GLY A 2 0.47 11.57 -59.18
CA GLY A 2 1.35 12.58 -58.59
C GLY A 2 0.83 12.70 -57.15
N ARG A 3 1.73 12.72 -56.17
CA ARG A 3 1.40 13.09 -54.78
C ARG A 3 1.23 14.60 -54.74
N GLU A 4 0.20 15.10 -54.04
CA GLU A 4 0.25 16.45 -53.48
C GLU A 4 -0.22 16.43 -52.03
N VAL A 5 0.65 16.98 -51.21
CA VAL A 5 0.59 17.15 -49.76
C VAL A 5 0.32 18.64 -49.57
N SER A 6 -0.73 19.00 -48.82
CA SER A 6 -1.00 20.41 -48.48
C SER A 6 -0.14 20.86 -47.29
N PRO A 7 0.49 22.05 -47.35
CA PRO A 7 1.31 22.56 -46.25
C PRO A 7 0.49 23.36 -45.24
N GLY A 8 0.83 23.21 -43.96
CA GLY A 8 0.39 24.09 -42.87
C GLY A 8 1.21 25.38 -42.81
N PRO A 9 0.67 26.47 -42.25
CA PRO A 9 1.40 27.73 -42.13
C PRO A 9 2.30 27.73 -40.89
N GLY A 10 3.58 28.03 -41.12
CA GLY A 10 4.52 28.44 -40.08
C GLY A 10 4.36 29.92 -39.73
N MET A 11 4.58 30.24 -38.46
CA MET A 11 4.94 31.60 -38.03
C MET A 11 6.15 31.53 -37.10
N SER A 12 7.09 32.41 -37.41
CA SER A 12 8.44 32.58 -36.88
C SER A 12 8.55 33.83 -36.00
N PHE A 13 9.69 33.94 -35.30
CA PHE A 13 10.24 35.11 -34.56
C PHE A 13 9.64 35.35 -33.16
N SER A 14 10.37 35.75 -32.12
CA SER A 14 11.77 36.19 -31.95
C SER A 14 12.24 35.94 -30.51
N VAL A 15 13.56 35.84 -30.37
CA VAL A 15 14.33 35.83 -29.14
C VAL A 15 14.59 37.27 -28.71
N GLU A 16 14.38 37.62 -27.43
CA GLU A 16 15.11 38.69 -26.76
C GLU A 16 15.37 38.29 -25.30
N GLY A 17 16.65 38.32 -24.91
CA GLY A 17 17.10 38.20 -23.53
C GLY A 17 17.40 39.57 -22.94
N ILE A 18 17.28 39.71 -21.62
CA ILE A 18 17.89 40.79 -20.84
C ILE A 18 18.45 40.21 -19.54
N THR A 19 19.67 40.62 -19.27
CA THR A 19 20.61 40.25 -18.21
C THR A 19 20.48 41.10 -16.94
N THR A 20 21.01 40.55 -15.83
CA THR A 20 21.58 41.20 -14.60
C THR A 20 20.59 41.84 -13.60
N THR A 21 20.65 41.61 -12.28
CA THR A 21 21.72 41.85 -11.28
C THR A 21 21.33 41.14 -9.95
N SER A 22 22.18 40.32 -9.30
CA SER A 22 23.11 40.63 -8.19
C SER A 22 22.58 41.48 -7.01
N SER A 23 22.35 40.88 -5.83
CA SER A 23 22.81 41.41 -4.54
C SER A 23 22.78 40.36 -3.40
N ARG A 24 23.75 40.47 -2.48
CA ARG A 24 24.09 39.59 -1.35
C ARG A 24 23.32 39.93 -0.05
N SER A 25 23.02 38.88 0.73
CA SER A 25 23.15 38.58 2.19
C SER A 25 23.11 39.73 3.24
N PRO A 26 22.60 39.52 4.49
CA PRO A 26 23.18 38.62 5.51
C PRO A 26 22.16 37.84 6.41
N ILE A 27 22.44 36.59 6.82
CA ILE A 27 22.98 36.14 8.13
C ILE A 27 22.32 36.77 9.37
N THR A 28 21.54 35.96 10.12
CA THR A 28 21.40 36.06 11.58
C THR A 28 21.27 34.66 12.20
N GLU A 29 22.07 34.43 13.23
CA GLU A 29 22.26 33.23 14.05
C GLU A 29 21.08 32.91 15.02
N PRO A 30 21.06 31.72 15.64
CA PRO A 30 19.91 31.18 16.37
C PRO A 30 19.91 31.51 17.87
N LEU A 31 18.72 31.75 18.43
CA LEU A 31 18.53 31.86 19.89
C LEU A 31 18.23 30.50 20.51
N ARG A 32 19.20 30.01 21.31
CA ARG A 32 19.05 28.94 22.30
C ARG A 32 18.24 29.43 23.51
N LEU A 33 17.10 28.81 23.79
CA LEU A 33 16.56 28.59 25.15
C LEU A 33 16.09 27.13 25.14
N GLY A 34 16.41 26.24 26.07
CA GLY A 34 16.63 26.38 27.50
C GLY A 34 15.91 25.19 28.12
N CYS A 35 16.63 24.09 28.31
CA CYS A 35 16.13 22.87 28.93
C CYS A 35 15.78 23.13 30.39
N SER A 36 14.58 22.73 30.84
CA SER A 36 14.34 22.45 32.25
C SER A 36 13.38 21.27 32.40
N ARG A 37 13.98 20.12 32.73
CA ARG A 37 13.30 18.94 33.25
C ARG A 37 12.74 19.27 34.63
N GLN A 38 11.45 19.06 34.85
CA GLN A 38 10.94 18.82 36.19
C GLN A 38 10.12 17.53 36.20
N ASN A 39 10.73 16.53 36.84
CA ASN A 39 10.09 15.31 37.34
C ASN A 39 9.09 15.70 38.42
N MET A 40 7.83 15.33 38.26
CA MET A 40 6.92 15.15 39.40
C MET A 40 6.19 13.82 39.26
N SER A 41 6.65 12.87 40.07
CA SER A 41 6.00 11.59 40.34
C SER A 41 4.89 11.84 41.36
N ILE A 42 3.63 11.57 41.00
CA ILE A 42 2.55 11.45 41.98
C ILE A 42 1.73 10.20 41.67
N ARG A 43 1.89 9.26 42.61
CA ARG A 43 1.09 8.09 43.01
C ARG A 43 -0.29 7.95 42.36
N SER A 44 -0.50 6.83 41.67
CA SER A 44 -1.81 6.32 41.28
C SER A 44 -2.51 5.68 42.48
N VAL A 45 -3.69 6.18 42.83
CA VAL A 45 -4.63 5.51 43.74
C VAL A 45 -5.62 4.72 42.88
N SER A 46 -5.60 3.40 43.07
CA SER A 46 -6.49 2.45 42.42
C SER A 46 -7.82 2.39 43.16
N THR A 47 -8.92 2.69 42.49
CA THR A 47 -10.27 2.36 42.96
C THR A 47 -11.05 1.70 41.83
N ARG A 48 -11.20 0.37 41.91
CA ARG A 48 -12.12 -0.42 41.07
C ARG A 48 -13.54 -0.28 41.61
N PRO A 49 -14.56 0.00 40.79
CA PRO A 49 -15.95 -0.27 41.14
C PRO A 49 -16.30 -1.74 40.85
N GLN A 50 -16.89 -2.42 41.83
CA GLN A 50 -17.50 -3.75 41.70
C GLN A 50 -18.89 -3.61 41.08
N PHE A 51 -19.17 -4.31 39.98
CA PHE A 51 -20.52 -4.50 39.46
C PHE A 51 -21.03 -5.88 39.88
N THR A 52 -22.11 -5.91 40.65
CA THR A 52 -22.84 -7.13 41.04
C THR A 52 -23.92 -7.45 39.99
N ALA A 53 -23.82 -8.60 39.33
CA ALA A 53 -24.87 -9.14 38.48
C ALA A 53 -25.92 -9.89 39.33
N LYS A 54 -27.21 -9.63 39.10
CA LYS A 54 -28.34 -10.44 39.61
C LYS A 54 -28.86 -11.32 38.49
N SER A 55 -29.03 -12.60 38.79
CA SER A 55 -29.56 -13.66 37.92
C SER A 55 -31.02 -13.99 38.25
N SER A 56 -31.68 -14.62 37.26
CA SER A 56 -32.79 -15.63 37.32
C SER A 56 -34.03 -15.24 36.52
N PRO A 57 -34.87 -16.20 36.07
CA PRO A 57 -34.59 -17.56 35.57
C PRO A 57 -35.28 -17.87 34.22
N ALA A 58 -35.07 -19.10 33.75
CA ALA A 58 -35.47 -19.67 32.46
C ALA A 58 -36.95 -20.05 32.32
N SER A 59 -37.44 -20.09 31.08
CA SER A 59 -38.53 -20.98 30.64
C SER A 59 -38.49 -21.25 29.13
N GLU A 60 -38.33 -22.55 28.84
CA GLU A 60 -38.95 -23.37 27.80
C GLU A 60 -38.63 -23.24 26.30
N ILE A 61 -38.60 -24.44 25.72
CA ILE A 61 -38.06 -24.92 24.45
C ILE A 61 -39.22 -25.18 23.49
N VAL A 62 -39.15 -24.68 22.25
CA VAL A 62 -39.72 -25.36 21.08
C VAL A 62 -38.77 -25.16 19.89
N ALA A 63 -38.49 -26.24 19.16
CA ALA A 63 -37.38 -26.36 18.23
C ALA A 63 -37.75 -26.12 16.74
N SER A 64 -36.78 -25.53 16.03
CA SER A 64 -36.29 -25.80 14.65
C SER A 64 -37.10 -25.40 13.40
N PRO A 65 -36.45 -25.26 12.19
CA PRO A 65 -35.03 -25.51 11.87
C PRO A 65 -34.28 -24.41 11.06
N SER A 66 -32.94 -24.57 11.09
CA SER A 66 -31.96 -24.32 10.02
C SER A 66 -31.28 -22.94 9.93
N CYS A 67 -30.11 -22.82 10.55
CA CYS A 67 -28.97 -22.11 9.95
C CYS A 67 -27.66 -22.58 10.61
N ALA A 68 -26.77 -23.20 9.83
CA ALA A 68 -25.52 -23.78 10.30
C ALA A 68 -24.49 -22.68 10.59
N VAL A 69 -24.14 -22.53 11.87
CA VAL A 69 -22.98 -21.75 12.34
C VAL A 69 -21.77 -22.69 12.36
N LEU A 70 -20.74 -22.39 11.57
CA LEU A 70 -19.46 -23.10 11.60
C LEU A 70 -18.67 -22.66 12.83
N ASN A 71 -18.40 -23.62 13.72
CA ASN A 71 -17.66 -23.46 14.97
C ASN A 71 -16.15 -23.35 14.73
N PHE A 72 -15.56 -22.24 15.16
CA PHE A 72 -14.11 -22.08 15.34
C PHE A 72 -13.70 -22.64 16.71
N SER A 73 -13.42 -23.93 16.78
CA SER A 73 -12.81 -24.52 17.97
C SER A 73 -12.16 -25.85 17.65
N ASN A 74 -11.03 -25.80 16.95
CA ASN A 74 -9.99 -26.85 17.00
C ASN A 74 -8.68 -26.33 16.37
N LEU A 75 -7.99 -25.43 17.07
CA LEU A 75 -6.53 -25.29 16.90
C LEU A 75 -5.88 -25.89 18.14
N GLN A 76 -5.32 -27.10 17.97
CA GLN A 76 -4.54 -27.76 18.99
C GLN A 76 -3.25 -26.97 19.24
N ARG A 77 -2.97 -26.76 20.53
CA ARG A 77 -1.77 -26.15 21.08
C ARG A 77 -0.53 -26.99 20.74
N GLY A 78 0.35 -26.43 19.91
CA GLY A 78 1.75 -26.88 19.79
C GLY A 78 2.63 -26.29 20.90
N PRO A 79 3.76 -26.93 21.25
CA PRO A 79 4.53 -26.60 22.45
C PRO A 79 5.32 -25.29 22.29
N SER A 80 5.36 -24.51 23.38
CA SER A 80 6.16 -23.31 23.49
C SER A 80 7.66 -23.65 23.49
N ARG A 81 8.41 -23.09 22.55
CA ARG A 81 9.86 -22.99 22.64
C ARG A 81 10.23 -21.53 22.85
N SER A 82 10.52 -21.21 24.11
CA SER A 82 11.27 -20.03 24.50
C SER A 82 12.67 -20.14 23.89
N GLY A 83 13.01 -19.19 23.03
CA GLY A 83 14.33 -19.06 22.44
C GLY A 83 14.62 -17.58 22.23
N ASN A 84 15.46 -17.01 23.10
CA ASN A 84 16.08 -15.71 22.89
C ASN A 84 16.89 -15.76 21.60
N SER A 85 16.36 -15.22 20.50
CA SER A 85 17.14 -14.96 19.30
C SER A 85 17.79 -13.60 19.45
N SER A 86 19.03 -13.61 19.96
CA SER A 86 19.96 -12.50 19.82
C SER A 86 20.04 -12.11 18.35
N ILE A 87 19.65 -10.87 18.04
CA ILE A 87 19.88 -10.24 16.74
C ILE A 87 21.39 -10.29 16.48
N ARG A 88 21.81 -11.21 15.63
CA ARG A 88 23.16 -11.25 15.10
C ARG A 88 23.21 -10.14 14.05
N LEU A 89 23.65 -8.95 14.46
CA LEU A 89 24.07 -7.90 13.52
C LEU A 89 25.29 -8.43 12.78
N CYS A 90 25.07 -9.07 11.64
CA CYS A 90 26.11 -9.29 10.66
C CYS A 90 26.32 -7.97 9.93
N MET A 91 27.33 -7.20 10.34
CA MET A 91 27.94 -6.22 9.46
C MET A 91 28.60 -7.00 8.32
N GLY A 92 27.92 -7.05 7.17
CA GLY A 92 28.38 -7.73 5.96
C GLY A 92 28.69 -6.71 4.89
N SER A 93 29.96 -6.66 4.50
CA SER A 93 30.56 -5.81 3.50
C SER A 93 29.85 -5.86 2.14
N ALA A 94 29.91 -4.74 1.43
CA ALA A 94 29.57 -4.65 0.02
C ALA A 94 30.52 -5.55 -0.78
N ASP A 95 30.02 -6.70 -1.23
CA ASP A 95 30.49 -7.33 -2.46
C ASP A 95 29.43 -8.28 -3.02
N GLY A 96 29.34 -8.27 -4.36
CA GLY A 96 28.24 -8.79 -5.16
C GLY A 96 27.87 -10.26 -4.92
N GLY A 97 26.56 -10.50 -4.92
CA GLY A 97 25.95 -11.82 -4.92
C GLY A 97 24.45 -11.68 -4.86
N PHE A 98 23.82 -11.24 -5.96
CA PHE A 98 22.39 -11.50 -6.17
C PHE A 98 22.23 -13.02 -6.29
N GLY A 99 22.13 -13.69 -5.14
CA GLY A 99 21.67 -15.06 -5.08
C GLY A 99 20.30 -15.06 -5.74
N ARG A 100 20.24 -15.59 -6.97
CA ARG A 100 18.98 -15.74 -7.70
C ARG A 100 18.06 -16.55 -6.79
N ASN A 101 17.09 -15.90 -6.18
CA ASN A 101 16.03 -16.60 -5.49
C ASN A 101 15.19 -17.25 -6.60
N PRO A 102 15.25 -18.58 -6.78
CA PRO A 102 14.51 -19.25 -7.86
C PRO A 102 12.98 -19.12 -7.67
N HIS A 103 12.53 -18.61 -6.54
CA HIS A 103 11.13 -18.41 -6.17
C HIS A 103 10.73 -16.92 -6.09
N GLY A 104 11.60 -15.99 -6.51
CA GLY A 104 11.31 -14.56 -6.55
C GLY A 104 10.76 -14.07 -7.90
N VAL A 105 10.46 -12.77 -7.96
CA VAL A 105 10.21 -12.04 -9.21
C VAL A 105 11.56 -11.77 -9.88
N GLY A 106 11.72 -12.20 -11.13
CA GLY A 106 12.93 -12.04 -11.93
C GLY A 106 12.75 -11.12 -13.15
N GLU A 107 13.80 -10.97 -13.94
CA GLU A 107 13.85 -10.05 -15.10
C GLU A 107 12.79 -10.33 -16.19
N GLY A 108 12.31 -11.57 -16.29
CA GLY A 108 11.27 -11.96 -17.24
C GLY A 108 9.85 -11.92 -16.69
N ASP A 109 9.67 -11.41 -15.47
CA ASP A 109 8.37 -11.35 -14.82
C ASP A 109 7.76 -9.94 -14.90
N GLY A 110 6.47 -9.87 -15.21
CA GLY A 110 5.65 -8.68 -15.03
C GLY A 110 4.82 -8.77 -13.75
N VAL A 111 4.71 -7.68 -13.00
CA VAL A 111 3.82 -7.58 -11.83
C VAL A 111 2.68 -6.64 -12.15
N ILE A 112 1.44 -7.06 -11.93
CA ILE A 112 0.26 -6.20 -12.06
C ILE A 112 -0.33 -6.00 -10.66
N ILE A 113 -0.47 -4.75 -10.23
CA ILE A 113 -1.14 -4.40 -8.97
C ILE A 113 -2.56 -3.96 -9.30
N VAL A 114 -3.55 -4.68 -8.78
CA VAL A 114 -4.96 -4.52 -9.17
C VAL A 114 -5.80 -3.96 -8.02
N ASP A 115 -6.55 -2.89 -8.25
CA ASP A 115 -7.63 -2.48 -7.35
C ASP A 115 -9.03 -2.56 -8.02
N HIS A 116 -10.08 -2.04 -7.38
CA HIS A 116 -11.43 -2.02 -7.96
C HIS A 116 -11.60 -0.98 -9.09
N GLY A 117 -10.74 0.03 -9.11
CA GLY A 117 -10.97 1.30 -9.76
C GLY A 117 -11.96 2.17 -8.99
N SER A 118 -12.01 3.44 -9.36
CA SER A 118 -12.92 4.43 -8.81
C SER A 118 -13.41 5.36 -9.91
N ARG A 119 -14.65 5.82 -9.76
CA ARG A 119 -15.18 6.93 -10.59
C ARG A 119 -14.47 8.25 -10.32
N ARG A 120 -13.76 8.37 -9.20
CA ARG A 120 -12.95 9.55 -8.85
C ARG A 120 -11.55 9.35 -9.38
N LYS A 121 -11.12 10.21 -10.31
CA LYS A 121 -9.80 10.13 -10.95
C LYS A 121 -8.67 10.19 -9.93
N GLU A 122 -8.81 11.00 -8.90
CA GLU A 122 -7.81 11.16 -7.83
C GLU A 122 -7.55 9.84 -7.11
N SER A 123 -8.57 9.00 -6.91
CA SER A 123 -8.40 7.69 -6.29
C SER A 123 -7.58 6.74 -7.16
N ASN A 124 -7.77 6.77 -8.48
CA ASN A 124 -7.01 5.93 -9.41
C ASN A 124 -5.54 6.37 -9.49
N LEU A 125 -5.27 7.68 -9.36
CA LEU A 125 -3.90 8.21 -9.33
C LEU A 125 -3.11 7.69 -8.12
N MET A 126 -3.76 7.47 -6.97
CA MET A 126 -3.08 6.90 -5.79
C MET A 126 -2.54 5.49 -6.06
N LEU A 127 -3.21 4.68 -6.89
CA LEU A 127 -2.68 3.37 -7.27
C LEU A 127 -1.42 3.51 -8.14
N ASN A 128 -1.39 4.47 -9.06
CA ASN A 128 -0.22 4.74 -9.90
C ASN A 128 0.97 5.24 -9.06
N GLU A 129 0.72 6.09 -8.08
CA GLU A 129 1.72 6.51 -7.10
C GLU A 129 2.25 5.31 -6.32
N PHE A 130 1.36 4.44 -5.83
CA PHE A 130 1.75 3.22 -5.12
C PHE A 130 2.59 2.27 -5.98
N VAL A 131 2.20 2.04 -7.24
CA VAL A 131 2.97 1.24 -8.22
C VAL A 131 4.37 1.83 -8.43
N SER A 132 4.48 3.17 -8.51
CA SER A 132 5.77 3.85 -8.65
C SER A 132 6.66 3.62 -7.41
N MET A 133 6.11 3.81 -6.20
CA MET A 133 6.83 3.51 -4.96
C MET A 133 7.21 2.04 -4.85
N PHE A 134 6.32 1.13 -5.28
CA PHE A 134 6.56 -0.31 -5.24
C PHE A 134 7.70 -0.69 -6.19
N ARG A 135 7.69 -0.16 -7.42
CA ARG A 135 8.75 -0.36 -8.41
C ARG A 135 10.09 0.16 -7.88
N GLU A 136 10.14 1.38 -7.35
CA GLU A 136 11.37 1.95 -6.76
C GLU A 136 11.88 1.12 -5.58
N LYS A 137 10.99 0.66 -4.70
CA LYS A 137 11.34 -0.10 -3.51
C LYS A 137 11.87 -1.50 -3.83
N THR A 138 11.30 -2.17 -4.82
CA THR A 138 11.59 -3.58 -5.17
C THR A 138 12.65 -3.72 -6.24
N GLY A 139 12.79 -2.72 -7.13
CA GLY A 139 13.65 -2.79 -8.30
C GLY A 139 13.10 -3.71 -9.41
N TYR A 140 11.84 -4.15 -9.34
CA TYR A 140 11.27 -4.99 -10.39
C TYR A 140 11.12 -4.20 -11.70
N PRO A 141 11.53 -4.78 -12.85
CA PRO A 141 11.61 -4.03 -14.09
C PRO A 141 10.22 -3.68 -14.65
N ILE A 142 9.26 -4.62 -14.56
CA ILE A 142 7.93 -4.49 -15.15
C ILE A 142 6.89 -4.52 -14.03
N VAL A 143 6.25 -3.38 -13.78
CA VAL A 143 5.21 -3.22 -12.75
C VAL A 143 4.10 -2.31 -13.28
N GLU A 144 2.92 -2.87 -13.52
CA GLU A 144 1.78 -2.15 -14.07
C GLU A 144 0.64 -2.01 -13.04
N ALA A 145 -0.07 -0.89 -13.12
CA ALA A 145 -1.34 -0.73 -12.42
C ALA A 145 -2.47 -1.35 -13.25
N ALA A 146 -3.51 -1.84 -12.61
CA ALA A 146 -4.76 -2.18 -13.28
C ALA A 146 -5.97 -1.94 -12.36
N HIS A 147 -7.11 -1.71 -12.99
CA HIS A 147 -8.39 -1.54 -12.35
C HIS A 147 -9.36 -2.61 -12.86
N MET A 148 -10.20 -3.13 -11.98
CA MET A 148 -11.07 -4.25 -12.31
C MET A 148 -12.32 -3.86 -13.12
N GLU A 149 -12.91 -2.69 -12.86
CA GLU A 149 -14.21 -2.31 -13.43
C GLU A 149 -14.35 -0.81 -13.73
N LEU A 150 -13.91 0.05 -12.81
CA LEU A 150 -14.37 1.45 -12.77
C LEU A 150 -13.41 2.45 -13.40
N ALA A 151 -12.26 2.00 -13.89
CA ALA A 151 -11.22 2.84 -14.43
C ALA A 151 -10.32 2.05 -15.39
N GLU A 152 -9.48 2.78 -16.12
CA GLU A 152 -8.45 2.23 -16.99
C GLU A 152 -7.07 2.57 -16.42
N PRO A 153 -6.05 1.72 -16.65
CA PRO A 153 -6.05 0.52 -17.50
C PRO A 153 -6.75 -0.71 -16.88
N SER A 154 -7.36 -1.54 -17.72
CA SER A 154 -7.93 -2.82 -17.30
C SER A 154 -6.85 -3.88 -17.02
N ILE A 155 -7.22 -4.99 -16.39
CA ILE A 155 -6.32 -6.15 -16.20
C ILE A 155 -5.78 -6.65 -17.54
N ARG A 156 -6.59 -6.62 -18.60
CA ARG A 156 -6.19 -7.04 -19.95
C ARG A 156 -5.14 -6.12 -20.55
N ASP A 157 -5.30 -4.80 -20.38
CA ASP A 157 -4.36 -3.81 -20.90
C ASP A 157 -3.02 -3.90 -20.17
N ALA A 158 -3.04 -3.99 -18.84
CA ALA A 158 -1.84 -4.17 -18.04
C ALA A 158 -1.11 -5.48 -18.35
N PHE A 159 -1.85 -6.57 -18.60
CA PHE A 159 -1.27 -7.84 -19.02
C PHE A 159 -0.55 -7.72 -20.36
N SER A 160 -1.22 -7.12 -21.35
CA SER A 160 -0.64 -6.89 -22.67
C SER A 160 0.61 -6.01 -22.59
N SER A 161 0.56 -4.95 -21.78
CA SER A 161 1.71 -4.08 -21.54
C SER A 161 2.89 -4.82 -20.89
N CYS A 162 2.65 -5.72 -19.93
CA CYS A 162 3.72 -6.56 -19.37
C CYS A 162 4.38 -7.42 -20.44
N VAL A 163 3.59 -8.04 -21.32
CA VAL A 163 4.09 -8.91 -22.39
C VAL A 163 4.86 -8.11 -23.44
N GLU A 164 4.39 -6.93 -23.83
CA GLU A 164 5.09 -6.01 -24.73
C GLU A 164 6.44 -5.56 -24.19
N GLN A 165 6.57 -5.44 -22.86
CA GLN A 165 7.82 -5.14 -22.17
C GLN A 165 8.74 -6.37 -22.02
N GLY A 166 8.30 -7.56 -22.47
CA GLY A 166 9.10 -8.79 -22.51
C GLY A 166 8.82 -9.80 -21.40
N ALA A 167 7.72 -9.64 -20.63
CA ALA A 167 7.35 -10.60 -19.61
C ALA A 167 6.94 -11.96 -20.22
N ASN A 168 7.49 -13.04 -19.69
CA ASN A 168 7.11 -14.43 -19.99
C ASN A 168 6.32 -15.10 -18.84
N ARG A 169 6.22 -14.40 -17.70
CA ARG A 169 5.33 -14.72 -16.59
C ARG A 169 4.73 -13.45 -16.00
N VAL A 170 3.44 -13.47 -15.68
CA VAL A 170 2.73 -12.33 -15.09
C VAL A 170 2.20 -12.68 -13.69
N VAL A 171 2.54 -11.84 -12.70
CA VAL A 171 2.10 -11.96 -11.31
C VAL A 171 1.04 -10.90 -11.05
N VAL A 172 -0.22 -11.31 -10.89
CA VAL A 172 -1.34 -10.41 -10.63
C VAL A 172 -1.62 -10.36 -9.13
N SER A 173 -1.43 -9.20 -8.53
CA SER A 173 -1.50 -8.98 -7.08
C SER A 173 -2.66 -8.04 -6.72
N PRO A 174 -3.74 -8.55 -6.09
CA PRO A 174 -4.85 -7.70 -5.65
C PRO A 174 -4.47 -6.80 -4.47
N PHE A 175 -4.70 -5.49 -4.61
CA PHE A 175 -4.47 -4.48 -3.58
C PHE A 175 -5.69 -4.31 -2.66
N PHE A 176 -6.11 -5.40 -2.01
CA PHE A 176 -7.30 -5.46 -1.15
C PHE A 176 -6.96 -5.87 0.29
N LEU A 177 -7.66 -5.27 1.27
CA LEU A 177 -7.49 -5.61 2.69
C LEU A 177 -8.23 -6.89 3.11
N SER A 178 -9.23 -7.33 2.34
CA SER A 178 -10.06 -8.48 2.70
C SER A 178 -10.20 -9.45 1.52
N PRO A 179 -10.18 -10.78 1.78
CA PRO A 179 -10.59 -11.75 0.78
C PRO A 179 -12.09 -11.61 0.52
N GLY A 180 -12.49 -11.72 -0.75
CA GLY A 180 -13.88 -11.57 -1.17
C GLY A 180 -14.12 -12.16 -2.56
N ARG A 181 -15.34 -11.97 -3.09
CA ARG A 181 -15.72 -12.48 -4.43
C ARG A 181 -14.73 -12.07 -5.51
N HIS A 182 -14.29 -10.81 -5.49
CA HIS A 182 -13.37 -10.26 -6.48
C HIS A 182 -12.04 -10.98 -6.55
N TRP A 183 -11.47 -11.35 -5.40
CA TRP A 183 -10.25 -12.15 -5.36
C TRP A 183 -10.50 -13.61 -5.75
N ASN A 184 -11.61 -14.21 -5.29
CA ASN A 184 -11.87 -15.63 -5.50
C ASN A 184 -12.32 -15.99 -6.93
N GLN A 185 -12.93 -15.04 -7.66
CA GLN A 185 -13.62 -15.33 -8.92
C GLN A 185 -13.24 -14.33 -10.01
N ASP A 186 -13.45 -13.03 -9.76
CA ASP A 186 -13.43 -12.02 -10.83
C ASP A 186 -12.01 -11.78 -11.37
N ILE A 187 -11.04 -11.51 -10.51
CA ILE A 187 -9.63 -11.30 -10.93
C ILE A 187 -9.05 -12.56 -11.61
N PRO A 188 -9.19 -13.78 -11.05
CA PRO A 188 -8.77 -14.99 -11.75
C PRO A 188 -9.40 -15.16 -13.13
N SER A 189 -10.70 -14.88 -13.26
CA SER A 189 -11.42 -14.97 -14.52
C SER A 189 -10.89 -13.95 -15.55
N LEU A 190 -10.80 -12.68 -15.17
CA LEU A 190 -10.30 -11.61 -16.03
C LEU A 190 -8.83 -11.84 -16.46
N THR A 191 -8.00 -12.32 -15.53
CA THR A 191 -6.60 -12.66 -15.84
C THR A 191 -6.51 -13.83 -16.81
N ALA A 192 -7.35 -14.86 -16.63
CA ALA A 192 -7.39 -16.00 -17.54
C ALA A 192 -7.83 -15.60 -18.95
N GLU A 193 -8.83 -14.71 -19.08
CA GLU A 193 -9.24 -14.18 -20.39
C GLU A 193 -8.12 -13.38 -21.05
N ALA A 194 -7.43 -12.50 -20.31
CA ALA A 194 -6.28 -11.74 -20.84
C ALA A 194 -5.16 -12.66 -21.32
N ALA A 195 -4.84 -13.71 -20.56
CA ALA A 195 -3.79 -14.66 -20.89
C ALA A 195 -4.05 -15.47 -22.18
N LYS A 196 -5.31 -15.65 -22.60
CA LYS A 196 -5.64 -16.33 -23.86
C LYS A 196 -5.09 -15.58 -25.09
N GLU A 197 -4.90 -14.27 -24.97
CA GLU A 197 -4.37 -13.42 -26.05
C GLU A 197 -2.85 -13.55 -26.20
N HIS A 198 -2.17 -14.12 -25.20
CA HIS A 198 -0.71 -14.22 -25.13
C HIS A 198 -0.24 -15.68 -24.90
N PRO A 199 -0.40 -16.60 -25.88
CA PRO A 199 0.02 -17.98 -25.72
C PRO A 199 1.51 -18.10 -25.39
N GLY A 200 1.84 -18.83 -24.32
CA GLY A 200 3.22 -19.03 -23.87
C GLY A 200 3.64 -18.16 -22.68
N VAL A 201 2.80 -17.19 -22.29
CA VAL A 201 3.00 -16.41 -21.06
C VAL A 201 2.28 -17.11 -19.91
N SER A 202 3.02 -17.49 -18.88
CA SER A 202 2.43 -18.07 -17.66
C SER A 202 1.91 -16.98 -16.74
N TYR A 203 0.99 -17.29 -15.82
CA TYR A 203 0.52 -16.30 -14.85
C TYR A 203 0.15 -16.92 -13.50
N ILE A 204 0.12 -16.07 -12.48
CA ILE A 204 -0.37 -16.41 -11.13
C ILE A 204 -1.14 -15.22 -10.56
N VAL A 205 -2.24 -15.50 -9.85
CA VAL A 205 -2.93 -14.51 -9.01
C VAL A 205 -2.53 -14.76 -7.56
N THR A 206 -2.00 -13.75 -6.88
CA THR A 206 -1.55 -13.88 -5.48
C THR A 206 -2.73 -13.78 -4.52
N ALA A 207 -2.45 -14.04 -3.23
CA ALA A 207 -3.34 -13.58 -2.17
C ALA A 207 -3.43 -12.04 -2.19
N PRO A 208 -4.56 -11.45 -1.77
CA PRO A 208 -4.63 -10.01 -1.51
C PRO A 208 -3.77 -9.68 -0.28
N LEU A 209 -3.61 -8.39 0.04
CA LEU A 209 -2.88 -7.98 1.25
C LEU A 209 -3.42 -8.67 2.51
N GLY A 210 -4.75 -8.75 2.65
CA GLY A 210 -5.38 -9.45 3.76
C GLY A 210 -4.95 -8.90 5.13
N LEU A 211 -4.99 -9.74 6.16
CA LEU A 211 -4.50 -9.40 7.51
C LEU A 211 -3.01 -9.71 7.65
N HIS A 212 -2.18 -9.09 6.82
CA HIS A 212 -0.73 -9.22 6.90
C HIS A 212 -0.18 -8.46 8.12
N HIS A 213 0.77 -9.06 8.84
CA HIS A 213 1.32 -8.47 10.08
C HIS A 213 1.92 -7.08 9.87
N LEU A 214 2.54 -6.80 8.72
CA LEU A 214 3.08 -5.46 8.39
C LEU A 214 2.00 -4.37 8.29
N LEU A 215 0.73 -4.71 8.05
CA LEU A 215 -0.34 -3.72 8.09
C LEU A 215 -0.60 -3.20 9.51
N VAL A 216 -0.27 -3.99 10.54
CA VAL A 216 -0.31 -3.53 11.93
C VAL A 216 0.72 -2.41 12.14
N ASP A 217 1.90 -2.55 11.55
CA ASP A 217 2.96 -1.54 11.63
C ASP A 217 2.56 -0.26 10.90
N VAL A 218 2.02 -0.38 9.68
CA VAL A 218 1.52 0.77 8.89
C VAL A 218 0.41 1.51 9.64
N LEU A 219 -0.52 0.78 10.26
CA LEU A 219 -1.60 1.38 11.03
C LEU A 219 -1.06 2.12 12.28
N ASN A 220 -0.16 1.48 13.03
CA ASN A 220 0.46 2.07 14.21
C ASN A 220 1.31 3.30 13.87
N ASP A 221 2.03 3.26 12.74
CA ASP A 221 2.78 4.40 12.23
C ASP A 221 1.86 5.59 11.92
N ARG A 222 0.75 5.35 11.20
CA ARG A 222 -0.24 6.38 10.91
C ARG A 222 -0.85 6.98 12.18
N ILE A 223 -1.22 6.14 13.16
CA ILE A 223 -1.76 6.60 14.45
C ILE A 223 -0.77 7.50 15.18
N LYS A 224 0.48 7.05 15.31
CA LYS A 224 1.54 7.82 15.98
C LYS A 224 1.77 9.16 15.31
N HIS A 225 1.82 9.18 13.97
CA HIS A 225 2.01 10.40 13.22
C HIS A 225 0.86 11.39 13.45
N CYS A 226 -0.39 10.93 13.38
CA CYS A 226 -1.56 11.80 13.62
C CYS A 226 -1.59 12.35 15.06
N ILE A 227 -1.24 11.54 16.07
CA ILE A 227 -1.13 12.00 17.47
C ILE A 227 -0.01 13.05 17.60
N SER A 228 1.14 12.81 16.98
CA SER A 228 2.28 13.76 16.97
C SER A 228 1.89 15.08 16.32
N HIS A 229 1.14 15.04 15.21
CA HIS A 229 0.66 16.24 14.53
C HIS A 229 -0.25 17.07 15.44
N VAL A 230 -1.23 16.41 16.06
CA VAL A 230 -2.17 17.04 16.99
C VAL A 230 -1.46 17.64 18.22
N ALA A 231 -0.35 17.05 18.66
CA ALA A 231 0.47 17.58 19.74
C ALA A 231 1.34 18.80 19.33
N GLY A 232 1.43 19.10 18.04
CA GLY A 232 2.29 20.17 17.49
C GLY A 232 3.73 19.74 17.20
N ASP A 233 4.01 18.43 17.26
CA ASP A 233 5.36 17.87 17.09
C ASP A 233 5.64 17.41 15.64
N ALA A 234 4.64 17.43 14.77
CA ALA A 234 4.76 17.05 13.35
C ALA A 234 3.80 17.84 12.45
N GLU A 235 4.17 17.96 11.18
CA GLU A 235 3.30 18.50 10.13
C GLU A 235 2.12 17.55 9.83
N GLU A 236 1.09 18.05 9.14
CA GLU A 236 -0.06 17.23 8.76
C GLU A 236 0.36 16.17 7.73
N CYS A 237 -0.08 14.92 7.92
CA CYS A 237 0.25 13.87 6.97
C CYS A 237 -0.44 14.10 5.61
N ALA A 238 0.14 13.58 4.52
CA ALA A 238 -0.36 13.76 3.16
C ALA A 238 -1.85 13.37 2.97
N VAL A 239 -2.37 12.44 3.76
CA VAL A 239 -3.78 12.00 3.69
C VAL A 239 -4.72 12.98 4.40
N CYS A 240 -4.25 13.61 5.49
CA CYS A 240 -5.05 14.56 6.25
C CYS A 240 -4.92 15.99 5.69
N ALA A 241 -3.81 16.30 5.01
CA ALA A 241 -3.47 17.61 4.45
C ALA A 241 -4.69 18.36 3.88
N GLY A 242 -5.08 19.45 4.53
CA GLY A 242 -6.16 20.34 4.07
C GLY A 242 -7.59 19.82 4.31
N THR A 243 -7.75 18.71 5.03
CA THR A 243 -9.07 18.14 5.37
C THR A 243 -9.60 18.58 6.74
N ASN A 244 -8.73 19.11 7.60
CA ASN A 244 -9.00 19.40 9.02
C ASN A 244 -9.54 18.17 9.80
N LYS A 245 -9.20 16.95 9.37
CA LYS A 245 -9.65 15.71 10.01
C LYS A 245 -8.74 15.22 11.12
N CYS A 246 -7.49 15.66 11.13
CA CYS A 246 -6.52 15.28 12.16
C CYS A 246 -6.57 16.24 13.35
N GLN A 247 -7.64 16.19 14.15
CA GLN A 247 -7.83 17.09 15.30
C GLN A 247 -8.46 16.36 16.49
N LEU A 248 -8.29 16.92 17.70
CA LEU A 248 -9.02 16.49 18.89
C LEU A 248 -10.44 17.03 18.87
N HIS A 249 -11.37 16.21 19.32
CA HIS A 249 -12.80 16.52 19.43
C HIS A 249 -13.26 16.40 20.87
#